data_AF-A0A6A5A5C4-F1
#
_entry.id   AF-A0A6A5A5C4-F1
#
_cell.length_a   1.000
_cell.length_b   1.000
_cell.length_c   1.000
_cell.angle_alpha   90.00
_cell.angle_beta   90.00
_cell.angle_gamma   90.00
#
_symmetry.space_group_name_H-M   'P 1'
#
loop_
_entity.id
_entity.type
_entity.pdbx_description
1 polymer ?
#
loop_
_entity_poly.entity_id
_entity_poly.type
_entity_poly.pdbx_seq_one_letter_code
_entity_poly.pdbx_strand_id
1 'polypeptide(L)'
;MYDRELECFWSVERLQQALDETSIHMVPTVFTGTCSSMEQLKTLLETKSQFYDGVVEGVVIRKEANQQLHAKAKLVRDDFIQHIDKHWTTKGVMKNHLRFF
;
A
#
# COMPACT_ATOMS: atom_id res chain seq x y z
N MET A 1 2.20 7.82 -5.39
CA MET A 1 2.38 9.28 -5.36
C MET A 1 1.13 9.95 -5.92
N TYR A 2 0.73 11.11 -5.41
CA TYR A 2 -0.31 11.94 -6.03
C TYR A 2 0.36 13.01 -6.91
N ASP A 3 0.00 13.03 -8.19
CA ASP A 3 0.40 14.02 -9.17
C ASP A 3 -0.54 15.21 -9.06
N ARG A 4 -0.01 16.40 -8.78
CA ARG A 4 -0.83 17.61 -8.62
C ARG A 4 -1.14 18.30 -9.94
N GLU A 5 -0.34 18.04 -10.98
CA GLU A 5 -0.56 18.63 -12.31
C GLU A 5 -1.59 17.82 -13.09
N LEU A 6 -1.51 16.49 -13.00
CA LEU A 6 -2.46 15.57 -13.63
C LEU A 6 -3.65 15.21 -12.72
N GLU A 7 -3.65 15.69 -11.48
CA GLU A 7 -4.67 15.44 -10.44
C GLU A 7 -4.98 13.94 -10.21
N CYS A 8 -4.01 13.06 -10.46
CA CYS A 8 -4.17 11.60 -10.40
C CYS A 8 -3.13 10.94 -9.51
N PHE A 9 -3.36 9.70 -9.07
CA PHE A 9 -2.29 8.91 -8.46
C PHE A 9 -1.48 8.19 -9.53
N TRP A 10 -0.15 8.15 -9.38
CA TRP A 10 0.72 7.32 -10.21
C TRP A 10 0.45 5.83 -10.03
N SER A 11 0.77 5.04 -11.05
CA SER A 11 0.90 3.59 -10.96
C SER A 11 2.02 3.19 -9.99
N VAL A 12 1.98 1.94 -9.54
CA VAL A 12 3.08 1.34 -8.75
C VAL A 12 4.37 1.35 -9.56
N GLU A 13 4.32 1.01 -10.85
CA GLU A 13 5.50 0.97 -11.72
C GLU A 13 6.18 2.35 -11.86
N ARG A 14 5.40 3.41 -12.14
CA ARG A 14 5.94 4.77 -12.24
C ARG A 14 6.51 5.25 -10.91
N LEU A 15 5.87 4.88 -9.80
CA LEU A 15 6.39 5.18 -8.47
C LEU A 15 7.69 4.43 -8.19
N GLN A 16 7.79 3.16 -8.55
CA GLN A 16 8.99 2.36 -8.38
C GLN A 16 10.16 2.99 -9.13
N GLN A 17 9.99 3.28 -10.43
CA GLN A 17 10.99 3.96 -11.24
C GLN A 17 11.46 5.29 -10.64
N ALA A 18 10.54 6.07 -10.08
CA ALA A 18 10.87 7.34 -9.44
C ALA A 18 11.62 7.19 -8.10
N LEU A 19 11.55 6.02 -7.47
CA LEU A 19 12.18 5.73 -6.18
C LEU A 19 13.43 4.87 -6.29
N ASP A 20 13.76 4.33 -7.47
CA ASP A 20 14.83 3.35 -7.69
C ASP A 20 16.21 3.82 -7.18
N GLU A 21 16.50 5.12 -7.26
CA GLU A 21 17.77 5.71 -6.81
C GLU A 21 17.70 6.28 -5.38
N THR A 22 16.63 5.98 -4.64
CA THR A 22 16.40 6.53 -3.29
C THR A 22 16.48 5.45 -2.21
N SER A 23 16.60 5.87 -0.95
CA SER A 23 16.47 4.99 0.22
C SER A 23 15.01 4.75 0.66
N ILE A 24 14.03 5.22 -0.12
CA ILE A 24 12.61 5.10 0.22
C ILE A 24 12.10 3.74 -0.27
N HIS A 25 11.76 2.86 0.68
CA HIS A 25 11.23 1.54 0.37
C HIS A 25 9.71 1.59 0.08
N MET A 26 9.28 0.80 -0.90
CA MET A 26 7.87 0.58 -1.20
C MET A 26 7.28 -0.54 -0.35
N VAL A 27 5.98 -0.46 -0.09
CA VAL A 27 5.21 -1.60 0.43
C VAL A 27 5.22 -2.70 -0.63
N PRO A 28 5.47 -3.97 -0.27
CA PRO A 28 5.60 -5.06 -1.23
C PRO A 28 4.32 -5.30 -2.04
N THR A 29 4.47 -5.45 -3.35
CA THR A 29 3.41 -5.98 -4.21
C THR A 29 3.31 -7.48 -4.01
N VAL A 30 2.17 -7.95 -3.46
CA VAL A 30 1.95 -9.37 -3.18
C VAL A 30 1.38 -10.14 -4.38
N PHE A 31 0.75 -9.44 -5.33
CA PHE A 31 0.17 -10.05 -6.53
C PHE A 31 0.00 -9.01 -7.65
N THR A 32 0.29 -9.42 -8.87
CA THR A 32 0.01 -8.67 -10.11
C THR A 32 -0.71 -9.58 -11.08
N GLY A 33 -1.86 -9.14 -11.60
CA GLY A 33 -2.62 -9.89 -12.59
C GLY A 33 -4.13 -9.66 -12.46
N THR A 34 -4.89 -10.53 -13.10
CA THR A 34 -6.36 -10.52 -13.03
C THR A 34 -6.83 -11.47 -11.94
N CYS A 35 -7.68 -10.98 -11.04
CA CYS A 35 -8.46 -11.81 -10.14
C CYS A 35 -9.89 -11.93 -10.68
N SER A 36 -10.35 -13.14 -10.94
CA SER A 36 -11.68 -13.41 -11.51
C SER A 36 -12.72 -13.79 -10.46
N SER A 37 -12.31 -13.97 -9.20
CA SER A 37 -13.21 -14.32 -8.10
C SER A 37 -12.82 -13.68 -6.77
N MET A 38 -13.79 -13.54 -5.87
CA MET A 38 -13.54 -13.07 -4.50
C MET A 38 -12.68 -14.05 -3.69
N GLU A 39 -12.77 -15.35 -3.96
CA GLU A 39 -11.96 -16.35 -3.27
C GLU A 39 -10.46 -16.17 -3.57
N GLN A 40 -10.09 -15.85 -4.82
CA GLN A 40 -8.71 -15.49 -5.16
C GLN A 40 -8.21 -14.24 -4.44
N LEU A 41 -9.09 -13.27 -4.17
CA LEU A 41 -8.71 -12.09 -3.40
C LEU A 41 -8.56 -12.41 -1.91
N LYS A 42 -9.40 -13.30 -1.37
CA LYS A 42 -9.31 -13.74 0.03
C LYS A 42 -8.04 -14.54 0.29
N THR A 43 -7.57 -15.37 -0.64
CA THR A 43 -6.30 -16.10 -0.44
C THR A 43 -5.10 -15.16 -0.28
N LEU A 44 -5.16 -13.93 -0.80
CA LEU A 44 -4.12 -12.93 -0.57
C LEU A 44 -4.05 -12.46 0.88
N LEU A 45 -5.11 -12.60 1.68
CA LEU A 45 -5.12 -12.25 3.11
C LEU A 45 -4.30 -13.24 3.96
N GLU A 46 -3.98 -14.41 3.42
CA GLU A 46 -3.12 -15.40 4.08
C GLU A 46 -1.63 -15.18 3.77
N THR A 47 -1.31 -14.11 3.03
CA THR A 47 0.09 -13.75 2.72
C THR A 47 0.83 -13.42 4.01
N LYS A 48 2.02 -13.99 4.22
CA LYS A 48 2.90 -13.63 5.33
C LYS A 48 3.30 -12.16 5.24
N SER A 49 3.14 -11.42 6.34
CA SER A 49 3.56 -10.04 6.47
C SER A 49 5.09 -9.91 6.42
N GLN A 50 5.58 -8.84 5.79
CA GLN A 50 7.01 -8.48 5.83
C GLN A 50 7.36 -7.59 7.03
N PHE A 51 6.36 -7.08 7.76
CA PHE A 51 6.55 -6.05 8.78
C PHE A 51 6.36 -6.56 10.21
N TYR A 52 5.81 -7.77 10.38
CA TYR A 52 5.67 -8.44 11.68
C TYR A 52 5.53 -9.94 11.49
N ASP A 53 5.62 -10.70 12.59
CA ASP A 53 5.44 -12.16 12.57
C ASP A 53 3.94 -12.52 12.54
N GLY A 54 3.40 -12.64 11.34
CA GLY A 54 1.99 -12.95 11.09
C GLY A 54 1.61 -12.81 9.62
N VAL A 55 0.31 -12.86 9.35
CA VAL A 55 -0.25 -12.63 8.00
C VAL A 55 -0.55 -11.15 7.77
N VAL A 56 -0.79 -10.71 6.53
CA VAL A 56 -1.14 -9.31 6.27
C VAL A 56 -2.48 -8.94 6.93
N GLU A 57 -2.59 -7.72 7.46
CA GLU A 57 -3.85 -7.17 7.99
C GLU A 57 -4.92 -7.06 6.89
N GLY A 58 -4.47 -6.79 5.68
CA GLY A 58 -5.28 -6.61 4.50
C GLY A 58 -4.42 -6.31 3.28
N VAL A 59 -5.08 -6.16 2.13
CA VAL A 59 -4.46 -5.77 0.87
C VAL A 59 -5.14 -4.54 0.28
N VAL A 60 -4.34 -3.66 -0.32
CA VAL A 60 -4.83 -2.58 -1.16
C VAL A 60 -4.81 -3.05 -2.61
N ILE A 61 -5.98 -3.14 -3.22
CA ILE A 61 -6.14 -3.56 -4.61
C ILE A 61 -6.13 -2.30 -5.47
N ARG A 62 -5.32 -2.31 -6.54
CA ARG A 62 -5.14 -1.17 -7.43
C ARG A 62 -5.40 -1.61 -8.87
N LYS A 63 -6.31 -0.93 -9.55
CA LYS A 63 -6.50 -1.04 -11.00
C LYS A 63 -5.77 0.13 -11.64
N GLU A 64 -4.77 -0.18 -12.45
CA GLU A 64 -3.87 0.81 -13.04
C GLU A 64 -3.88 0.70 -14.56
N ALA A 65 -3.72 1.83 -15.24
CA ALA A 65 -3.59 1.92 -16.69
C ALA A 65 -2.81 3.20 -17.03
N ASN A 66 -2.04 3.19 -18.12
CA ASN A 66 -1.31 4.36 -18.61
C ASN A 66 -0.47 5.06 -17.51
N GLN A 67 0.22 4.27 -16.68
CA GLN A 67 1.01 4.76 -15.53
C GLN A 67 0.23 5.54 -14.46
N GLN A 68 -1.10 5.37 -14.40
CA GLN A 68 -1.99 6.03 -13.46
C GLN A 68 -2.90 5.01 -12.75
N LEU A 69 -3.32 5.37 -11.54
CA LEU A 69 -4.34 4.64 -10.79
C LEU A 69 -5.73 5.03 -11.30
N HIS A 70 -6.49 4.06 -11.77
CA HIS A 70 -7.89 4.24 -12.15
C HIS A 70 -8.86 3.98 -11.00
N ALA A 71 -8.63 2.93 -10.23
CA ALA A 71 -9.49 2.57 -9.10
C ALA A 71 -8.69 1.87 -8.01
N LYS A 72 -9.15 2.01 -6.77
CA LYS A 72 -8.60 1.28 -5.62
C LYS A 72 -9.69 0.76 -4.71
N ALA A 73 -9.39 -0.35 -4.05
CA ALA A 73 -10.19 -0.92 -2.99
C ALA A 73 -9.28 -1.41 -1.86
N LYS A 74 -9.87 -1.64 -0.70
CA LYS A 74 -9.21 -2.34 0.41
C LYS A 74 -10.00 -3.61 0.70
N LEU A 75 -9.28 -4.70 0.89
CA LEU A 75 -9.81 -5.92 1.49
C LEU A 75 -9.03 -6.15 2.77
N VAL A 76 -9.73 -6.25 3.89
CA VAL A 76 -9.14 -6.45 5.21
C VAL A 76 -9.66 -7.75 5.79
N ARG A 77 -8.88 -8.37 6.68
CA ARG A 77 -9.36 -9.51 7.45
C ARG A 77 -10.55 -9.10 8.32
N ASP A 78 -11.42 -10.05 8.61
CA ASP A 78 -12.59 -9.85 9.46
C ASP A 78 -12.21 -9.66 10.94
N ASP A 79 -11.14 -10.32 11.38
CA ASP A 79 -10.54 -10.20 12.70
C ASP A 79 -9.59 -9.01 12.86
N PHE A 80 -9.36 -8.23 11.80
CA PHE A 80 -8.54 -7.02 11.87
C PHE A 80 -9.30 -5.90 12.59
N ILE A 81 -8.98 -5.71 13.87
CA ILE A 81 -9.44 -4.58 14.65
C ILE A 81 -8.30 -3.57 14.70
N GLN A 82 -8.52 -2.38 14.12
CA GLN A 82 -7.61 -1.26 14.30
C GLN A 82 -7.68 -0.87 15.79
N HIS A 83 -6.70 -1.30 16.59
CA HIS A 83 -6.55 -0.88 17.98
C HIS A 83 -6.25 0.62 18.03
N ILE A 84 -7.29 1.46 17.98
CA ILE A 84 -7.19 2.90 18.22
C ILE A 84 -7.24 3.15 19.73
N ASP A 85 -6.37 2.47 20.50
CA ASP A 85 -6.28 2.67 21.95
C ASP A 85 -5.65 4.04 22.27
N LYS A 86 -4.90 4.62 21.32
CA LYS A 86 -4.41 6.00 21.36
C LYS A 86 -4.69 6.70 20.03
N HIS A 87 -5.51 7.74 20.08
CA HIS A 87 -5.77 8.61 18.95
C HIS A 87 -4.44 9.20 18.45
N TRP A 88 -4.16 9.12 17.15
CA TRP A 88 -2.91 9.60 16.52
C TRP A 88 -2.58 11.08 16.85
N THR A 89 -3.59 11.87 17.21
CA THR A 89 -3.49 13.25 17.69
C THR A 89 -2.81 13.41 19.06
N THR A 90 -2.72 12.35 19.86
CA THR A 90 -1.97 12.36 21.14
C THR A 90 -0.47 12.18 20.96
N LYS A 91 -0.03 11.70 19.80
CA LYS A 91 1.39 11.67 19.43
C LYS A 91 1.73 13.04 18.85
N GLY A 92 2.64 13.77 19.48
CA GLY A 92 3.15 15.03 18.92
C GLY A 92 3.67 14.83 17.50
N VAL A 93 3.53 15.85 16.65
CA VAL A 93 3.98 15.80 15.25
C VAL A 93 5.47 15.44 15.20
N MET A 94 5.79 14.26 14.69
CA MET A 94 7.16 13.87 14.38
C MET A 94 7.42 14.07 12.89
N LYS A 95 8.39 14.92 12.56
CA LYS A 95 8.82 15.11 11.17
C LYS A 95 9.55 13.84 10.71
N ASN A 96 9.14 13.31 9.57
CA ASN A 96 9.97 12.34 8.85
C ASN A 96 11.25 13.05 8.39
N HIS A 97 12.41 12.49 8.72
CA HIS A 97 13.70 12.99 8.25
C HIS A 97 14.14 12.14 7.06
N LEU A 98 14.23 12.75 5.88
CA LEU A 98 14.92 12.15 4.74
C LEU A 98 16.42 12.44 4.93
N ARG A 99 17.22 11.39 5.11
CA ARG A 99 18.69 11.51 5.07
C ARG A 99 19.13 11.25 3.64
N PHE A 100 19.71 12.26 3.00
CA PHE A 100 20.44 12.11 1.75
C PHE A 100 21.89 11.74 2.09
N PHE A 101 22.47 10.77 1.38
CA PHE A 101 23.89 10.40 1.45
C PHE A 101 24.65 11.10 0.34
#